data_AF-A0A812TQT6-F1
#
_entry.id   AF-A0A812TQT6-F1
#
_cell.length_a   1.000
_cell.length_b   1.000
_cell.length_c   1.000
_cell.angle_alpha   90.00
_cell.angle_beta   90.00
_cell.angle_gamma   90.00
#
_symmetry.space_group_name_H-M   'P 1'
#
loop_
_entity.id
_entity.type
_entity.pdbx_description
1 polymer ?
#
loop_
_entity_poly.entity_id
_entity_poly.type
_entity_poly.pdbx_seq_one_letter_code
_entity_poly.pdbx_strand_id
1 'polypeptide(L)'
;MAWAAAIAPLAGAVAVERRGRGADHTERDASLTLFDSARAKLSVQTIPGLQSQLVCPGDVVSAEPGALRGRGVVERHDGKLVATTCGVVEHVNKLLYVRPLKHRYAGSVGDVVVGRIVEVQTDRWAVEIGTAQLAYLHLGAIQLPGNVQRRRTDEDTLRMREFFDENDLISAEVQKIHESGELALQTRNARYGKLQNGVLASVPSVYVRRQAQHLVTLPRVGVMVVLGNNGWVWVCAPPKVAGSGRQETINFSQMDVRYQKVNPDMRERISRVRNAVLCLAGHGLEVTPESITFLYEQSERLELAAWELLDAARCDSAGLVESLATEATRSSGRN
;
A
#
# COMPACT_ATOMS: atom_id res chain seq x y z
N MET A 1 -29.46 11.10 40.01
CA MET A 1 -29.04 12.50 39.78
C MET A 1 -27.64 12.45 39.18
N ALA A 2 -27.49 12.33 37.85
CA ALA A 2 -27.59 13.37 36.82
C ALA A 2 -26.39 14.34 36.80
N TRP A 3 -25.46 14.11 35.85
CA TRP A 3 -24.73 15.09 34.99
C TRP A 3 -23.81 14.26 34.08
N ALA A 4 -24.06 14.04 32.79
CA ALA A 4 -24.24 14.96 31.66
C ALA A 4 -23.01 15.86 31.41
N ALA A 5 -22.00 15.30 30.72
CA ALA A 5 -21.00 16.08 30.00
C ALA A 5 -21.32 15.96 28.51
N ALA A 6 -21.68 17.10 27.91
CA ALA A 6 -22.14 17.24 26.55
C ALA A 6 -21.03 16.91 25.53
N ILE A 7 -21.29 15.93 24.66
CA ILE A 7 -20.58 15.78 23.39
C ILE A 7 -21.42 16.54 22.36
N ALA A 8 -20.87 17.63 21.84
CA ALA A 8 -21.46 18.36 20.72
C ALA A 8 -21.60 17.41 19.51
N PRO A 9 -22.74 17.41 18.79
CA PRO A 9 -22.84 16.67 17.55
C PRO A 9 -22.01 17.43 16.50
N LEU A 10 -20.88 16.85 16.08
CA LEU A 10 -20.27 17.25 14.81
C LEU A 10 -21.27 16.91 13.71
N ALA A 11 -21.75 17.95 13.05
CA ALA A 11 -22.72 17.89 11.97
C ALA A 11 -22.22 16.97 10.84
N GLY A 12 -23.14 16.19 10.28
CA GLY A 12 -22.88 15.31 9.13
C GLY A 12 -23.51 13.93 9.25
N ALA A 13 -24.76 13.81 9.69
CA ALA A 13 -25.49 12.55 9.57
C ALA A 13 -25.87 12.33 8.09
N VAL A 14 -25.22 11.39 7.42
CA VAL A 14 -25.53 11.01 6.03
C VAL A 14 -26.65 9.98 6.05
N ALA A 15 -27.83 10.39 5.60
CA ALA A 15 -28.90 9.46 5.30
C ALA A 15 -28.60 8.75 3.96
N VAL A 16 -28.35 7.45 4.01
CA VAL A 16 -28.34 6.59 2.82
C VAL A 16 -29.79 6.21 2.52
N GLU A 17 -30.38 6.85 1.52
CA GLU A 17 -31.76 6.57 1.12
C GLU A 17 -31.80 5.25 0.34
N ARG A 18 -32.11 4.14 1.02
CA ARG A 18 -32.39 2.85 0.38
C ARG A 18 -33.83 2.87 -0.13
N ARG A 19 -34.03 3.25 -1.39
CA ARG A 19 -35.36 3.18 -2.00
C ARG A 19 -35.63 1.77 -2.53
N GLY A 20 -36.53 1.05 -1.88
CA GLY A 20 -37.21 -0.11 -2.47
C GLY A 20 -38.00 0.35 -3.69
N ARG A 21 -37.88 -0.37 -4.81
CA ARG A 21 -38.70 -0.11 -6.01
C ARG A 21 -40.15 -0.47 -5.71
N GLY A 22 -41.02 0.54 -5.80
CA GLY A 22 -42.45 0.35 -5.96
C GLY A 22 -42.75 -0.26 -7.33
N ALA A 23 -43.71 -1.18 -7.35
CA ALA A 23 -44.20 -1.93 -8.49
C ALA A 23 -44.87 -1.03 -9.54
N ASP A 24 -44.53 -1.21 -10.81
CA ASP A 24 -45.50 -1.59 -11.85
C ASP A 24 -44.78 -1.87 -13.19
N HIS A 25 -44.84 -3.14 -13.62
CA HIS A 25 -44.94 -3.64 -15.00
C HIS A 25 -44.55 -5.13 -15.00
N THR A 26 -45.60 -5.93 -15.08
CA THR A 26 -45.64 -7.38 -14.99
C THR A 26 -44.80 -8.09 -16.07
N GLU A 27 -44.23 -9.23 -15.68
CA GLU A 27 -43.69 -10.33 -16.54
C GLU A 27 -42.17 -10.42 -16.85
N ARG A 28 -41.27 -9.88 -15.99
CA ARG A 28 -39.82 -10.25 -16.02
C ARG A 28 -39.18 -10.61 -14.66
N ASP A 29 -39.98 -10.84 -13.62
CA ASP A 29 -39.52 -10.82 -12.22
C ASP A 29 -39.08 -12.16 -11.57
N ALA A 30 -39.13 -13.28 -12.28
CA ALA A 30 -38.82 -14.57 -11.64
C ALA A 30 -37.30 -14.79 -11.37
N SER A 31 -36.40 -14.09 -12.07
CA SER A 31 -34.95 -14.26 -11.90
C SER A 31 -34.29 -13.19 -11.02
N LEU A 32 -34.93 -12.03 -10.83
CA LEU A 32 -34.39 -10.93 -10.02
C LEU A 32 -34.79 -11.02 -8.52
N THR A 33 -35.89 -11.69 -8.21
CA THR A 33 -36.41 -11.86 -6.84
C THR A 33 -35.57 -12.79 -5.96
N LEU A 34 -34.80 -13.71 -6.57
CA LEU A 34 -33.88 -14.61 -5.85
C LEU A 34 -32.66 -13.87 -5.28
N PHE A 35 -32.17 -12.83 -5.95
CA PHE A 35 -31.03 -12.04 -5.48
C PHE A 35 -31.40 -11.03 -4.38
N ASP A 36 -32.60 -10.46 -4.42
CA ASP A 36 -33.06 -9.51 -3.40
C ASP A 36 -33.38 -10.20 -2.07
N SER A 37 -33.97 -11.40 -2.09
CA SER A 37 -34.23 -12.16 -0.85
C SER A 37 -32.95 -12.67 -0.17
N ALA A 38 -31.88 -12.94 -0.92
CA ALA A 38 -30.59 -13.34 -0.36
C ALA A 38 -29.84 -12.15 0.29
N ARG A 39 -30.05 -10.92 -0.22
CA ARG A 39 -29.40 -9.70 0.29
C ARG A 39 -29.98 -9.22 1.62
N ALA A 40 -31.24 -9.52 1.90
CA ALA A 40 -31.92 -9.18 3.15
C ALA A 40 -31.42 -9.95 4.39
N LYS A 41 -30.64 -11.02 4.21
CA LYS A 41 -30.15 -11.88 5.32
C LYS A 41 -28.70 -11.65 5.76
N LEU A 42 -27.97 -10.75 5.09
CA LEU A 42 -26.63 -10.32 5.56
C LEU A 42 -26.79 -9.05 6.40
N SER A 43 -27.28 -9.20 7.63
CA SER A 43 -27.20 -8.14 8.63
C SER A 43 -25.72 -8.01 9.05
N VAL A 44 -24.98 -7.12 8.39
CA VAL A 44 -23.70 -6.63 8.92
C VAL A 44 -24.00 -6.05 10.29
N GLN A 45 -23.46 -6.65 11.35
CA GLN A 45 -23.68 -6.16 12.71
C GLN A 45 -23.15 -4.72 12.81
N THR A 46 -24.06 -3.77 13.02
CA THR A 46 -23.72 -2.37 13.14
C THR A 46 -23.07 -2.14 14.49
N ILE A 47 -21.76 -1.87 14.51
CA ILE A 47 -21.04 -1.48 15.73
C ILE A 47 -21.46 -0.03 16.09
N PRO A 48 -21.99 0.24 17.29
CA PRO A 48 -22.37 1.59 17.69
C PRO A 48 -21.16 2.54 17.66
N GLY A 49 -21.26 3.63 16.89
CA GLY A 49 -20.16 4.58 16.65
C GLY A 49 -19.47 4.43 15.28
N LEU A 50 -19.67 3.30 14.61
CA LEU A 50 -19.18 3.05 13.24
C LEU A 50 -20.40 3.01 12.30
N GLN A 51 -20.97 4.18 11.96
CA GLN A 51 -21.95 4.22 10.87
C GLN A 51 -21.22 3.96 9.55
N SER A 52 -21.17 2.69 9.16
CA SER A 52 -20.66 2.20 7.89
C SER A 52 -21.49 2.84 6.76
N GLN A 53 -21.01 3.96 6.21
CA GLN A 53 -21.48 4.53 4.95
C GLN A 53 -20.96 3.70 3.76
N LEU A 54 -21.15 2.38 3.84
CA LEU A 54 -20.81 1.46 2.78
C LEU A 54 -21.85 1.59 1.67
N VAL A 55 -21.39 1.96 0.49
CA VAL A 55 -22.22 2.17 -0.69
C VAL A 55 -21.88 1.14 -1.77
N CYS A 56 -22.88 0.79 -2.56
CA CYS A 56 -22.76 0.05 -3.80
C CYS A 56 -22.88 1.00 -5.00
N PRO A 57 -22.35 0.62 -6.18
CA PRO A 57 -22.57 1.35 -7.42
C PRO A 57 -24.06 1.59 -7.66
N GLY A 58 -24.41 2.85 -7.82
CA GLY A 58 -25.76 3.32 -8.07
C GLY A 58 -26.55 3.76 -6.85
N ASP A 59 -26.03 3.55 -5.63
CA ASP A 59 -26.60 4.09 -4.40
C ASP A 59 -26.49 5.62 -4.39
N VAL A 60 -27.52 6.30 -3.88
CA VAL A 60 -27.55 7.75 -3.76
C VAL A 60 -26.73 8.17 -2.54
N VAL A 61 -25.83 9.14 -2.75
CA VAL A 61 -24.97 9.71 -1.72
C VAL A 61 -25.45 11.14 -1.42
N SER A 62 -25.58 11.48 -0.14
CA SER A 62 -25.94 12.84 0.27
C SER A 62 -24.69 13.70 0.39
N ALA A 63 -24.77 14.96 -0.04
CA ALA A 63 -23.67 15.91 0.03
C ALA A 63 -24.14 17.27 0.56
N GLU A 64 -23.26 17.97 1.27
CA GLU A 64 -23.54 19.34 1.69
C GLU A 64 -23.60 20.28 0.46
N PRO A 65 -24.43 21.35 0.50
CA PRO A 65 -24.49 22.34 -0.55
C PRO A 65 -23.11 22.96 -0.82
N GLY A 66 -22.64 22.87 -2.07
CA GLY A 66 -21.31 23.35 -2.47
C GLY A 66 -20.16 22.36 -2.26
N ALA A 67 -20.44 21.09 -1.96
CA ALA A 67 -19.44 20.04 -1.94
C ALA A 67 -18.83 19.80 -3.33
N LEU A 68 -17.50 19.69 -3.37
CA LEU A 68 -16.73 19.25 -4.51
C LEU A 68 -16.86 17.73 -4.66
N ARG A 69 -16.98 17.28 -5.91
CA ARG A 69 -17.17 15.86 -6.24
C ARG A 69 -15.82 15.26 -6.56
N GLY A 70 -15.41 14.28 -5.75
CA GLY A 70 -14.21 13.51 -5.97
C GLY A 70 -14.46 12.23 -6.76
N ARG A 71 -13.48 11.33 -6.71
CA ARG A 71 -13.55 10.03 -7.39
C ARG A 71 -14.66 9.17 -6.79
N GLY A 72 -15.30 8.35 -7.63
CA GLY A 72 -16.31 7.42 -7.16
C GLY A 72 -17.72 8.01 -6.97
N VAL A 73 -17.92 9.31 -7.28
CA VAL A 73 -19.20 10.01 -7.18
C VAL A 73 -19.51 10.70 -8.51
N VAL A 74 -20.71 10.48 -9.04
CA VAL A 74 -21.19 11.10 -10.28
C VAL A 74 -22.60 11.63 -10.07
N GLU A 75 -22.96 12.71 -10.76
CA GLU A 75 -24.33 13.23 -10.78
C GLU A 75 -25.12 12.56 -11.91
N ARG A 76 -26.31 12.04 -11.60
CA ARG A 76 -27.25 11.51 -12.58
C ARG A 76 -28.10 12.63 -13.18
N HIS A 77 -28.80 12.32 -14.27
CA HIS A 77 -29.70 13.24 -14.97
C HIS A 77 -30.81 13.85 -14.08
N ASP A 78 -31.15 13.20 -12.97
CA ASP A 78 -32.13 13.66 -11.97
C ASP A 78 -31.55 14.63 -10.94
N GLY A 79 -30.28 15.05 -11.10
CA GLY A 79 -29.57 15.93 -10.16
C GLY A 79 -29.12 15.24 -8.88
N LYS A 80 -29.27 13.91 -8.77
CA LYS A 80 -28.83 13.14 -7.60
C LYS A 80 -27.40 12.68 -7.75
N LEU A 81 -26.64 12.77 -6.66
CA LEU A 81 -25.30 12.22 -6.59
C LEU A 81 -25.38 10.73 -6.29
N VAL A 82 -24.64 9.93 -7.07
CA VAL A 82 -24.61 8.48 -6.93
C VAL A 82 -23.19 7.96 -6.86
N ALA A 83 -22.99 6.90 -6.10
CA ALA A 83 -21.73 6.19 -6.05
C ALA A 83 -21.52 5.40 -7.35
N THR A 84 -20.29 5.35 -7.84
CA THR A 84 -19.92 4.52 -9.01
C THR A 84 -19.16 3.25 -8.62
N THR A 85 -18.65 3.17 -7.39
CA THR A 85 -17.81 2.07 -6.90
C THR A 85 -18.29 1.56 -5.54
N CYS A 86 -18.08 0.28 -5.25
CA CYS A 86 -18.31 -0.27 -3.91
C CYS A 86 -17.26 0.25 -2.93
N GLY A 87 -17.67 0.93 -1.86
CA GLY A 87 -16.72 1.56 -0.96
C GLY A 87 -17.36 2.28 0.22
N VAL A 88 -16.51 2.93 1.01
CA VAL A 88 -16.93 3.79 2.11
C VAL A 88 -16.98 5.23 1.61
N VAL A 89 -18.09 5.92 1.83
CA VAL A 89 -18.19 7.34 1.53
C VAL A 89 -17.35 8.13 2.54
N GLU A 90 -16.50 9.02 2.04
CA GLU A 90 -15.65 9.88 2.85
C GLU A 90 -15.87 11.35 2.47
N HIS A 91 -15.99 12.18 3.51
CA HIS A 91 -16.09 13.63 3.41
C HIS A 91 -14.83 14.23 4.00
N VAL A 92 -14.01 14.85 3.15
CA VAL A 92 -12.79 15.56 3.58
C VAL A 92 -12.96 17.03 3.23
N ASN A 93 -13.20 17.85 4.24
CA ASN A 93 -13.60 19.25 4.08
C ASN A 93 -14.84 19.34 3.17
N LYS A 94 -14.72 20.01 2.02
CA LYS A 94 -15.78 20.12 1.01
C LYS A 94 -15.74 19.01 -0.02
N LEU A 95 -14.77 18.10 -0.01
CA LEU A 95 -14.62 17.05 -1.01
C LEU A 95 -15.37 15.79 -0.58
N LEU A 96 -16.33 15.35 -1.40
CA LEU A 96 -17.04 14.09 -1.25
C LEU A 96 -16.47 13.06 -2.24
N TYR A 97 -16.00 11.92 -1.76
CA TYR A 97 -15.55 10.81 -2.61
C TYR A 97 -15.89 9.46 -1.98
N VAL A 98 -15.83 8.40 -2.80
CA VAL A 98 -16.00 7.02 -2.31
C VAL A 98 -14.64 6.34 -2.29
N ARG A 99 -14.18 5.92 -1.11
CA ARG A 99 -12.99 5.10 -0.97
C ARG A 99 -13.33 3.65 -1.28
N PRO A 100 -12.81 3.08 -2.39
CA PRO A 100 -13.13 1.71 -2.78
C PRO A 100 -12.57 0.70 -1.78
N LEU A 101 -13.28 -0.42 -1.60
CA LEU A 101 -12.82 -1.52 -0.73
C LEU A 101 -11.55 -2.21 -1.25
N LYS A 102 -11.42 -2.30 -2.57
CA LYS A 102 -10.25 -2.83 -3.27
C LYS A 102 -9.90 -1.89 -4.41
N HIS A 103 -8.64 -1.51 -4.50
CA HIS A 103 -8.12 -0.71 -5.61
C HIS A 103 -6.67 -1.09 -5.91
N ARG A 104 -6.24 -0.82 -7.15
CA ARG A 104 -4.83 -0.84 -7.50
C ARG A 104 -4.12 0.34 -6.86
N TYR A 105 -2.80 0.25 -6.71
CA TYR A 105 -2.02 1.36 -6.20
C TYR A 105 -2.26 2.62 -7.06
N ALA A 106 -2.60 3.73 -6.39
CA ALA A 106 -2.76 5.03 -7.00
C ALA A 106 -1.61 5.91 -6.52
N GLY A 107 -0.65 6.17 -7.41
CA GLY A 107 0.55 6.93 -7.10
C GLY A 107 0.23 8.33 -6.57
N SER A 108 1.00 8.77 -5.58
CA SER A 108 1.05 10.16 -5.11
C SER A 108 2.49 10.67 -5.21
N VAL A 109 2.66 11.96 -5.47
CA VAL A 109 4.00 12.57 -5.53
C VAL A 109 4.69 12.41 -4.18
N GLY A 110 5.95 11.95 -4.19
CA GLY A 110 6.74 11.66 -3.00
C GLY A 110 6.56 10.26 -2.42
N ASP A 111 5.65 9.43 -2.95
CA ASP A 111 5.53 8.04 -2.54
C ASP A 111 6.81 7.26 -2.92
N VAL A 112 7.28 6.42 -2.00
CA VAL A 112 8.39 5.50 -2.23
C VAL A 112 7.81 4.18 -2.72
N VAL A 113 8.29 3.68 -3.84
CA VAL A 113 7.78 2.47 -4.49
C VAL A 113 8.90 1.49 -4.77
N VAL A 114 8.55 0.21 -4.77
CA VAL A 114 9.40 -0.85 -5.31
C VAL A 114 8.84 -1.25 -6.66
N GLY A 115 9.66 -1.30 -7.70
CA GLY A 115 9.24 -1.59 -9.06
C GLY A 115 10.14 -2.61 -9.74
N ARG A 116 9.64 -3.22 -10.81
CA ARG A 116 10.38 -4.13 -11.69
C ARG A 116 10.56 -3.49 -13.06
N ILE A 117 11.78 -3.49 -13.59
CA ILE A 117 12.04 -3.07 -14.96
C ILE A 117 11.39 -4.07 -15.92
N VAL A 118 10.50 -3.58 -16.78
CA VAL A 118 9.85 -4.40 -17.81
C VAL A 118 10.66 -4.37 -19.09
N GLU A 119 11.05 -3.17 -19.52
CA GLU A 119 11.80 -2.96 -20.75
C GLU A 119 12.66 -1.69 -20.67
N VAL A 120 13.74 -1.68 -21.43
CA VAL A 120 14.62 -0.53 -21.63
C VAL A 120 14.23 0.14 -22.96
N GLN A 121 13.73 1.38 -22.89
CA GLN A 121 13.42 2.21 -24.07
C GLN A 121 14.53 3.26 -24.29
N THR A 122 14.42 4.03 -25.37
CA THR A 122 15.30 5.17 -25.62
C THR A 122 15.11 6.23 -24.53
N ASP A 123 16.17 6.55 -23.77
CA ASP A 123 16.21 7.57 -22.71
C ASP A 123 15.33 7.32 -21.47
N ARG A 124 14.60 6.19 -21.40
CA ARG A 124 13.81 5.81 -20.22
C ARG A 124 13.65 4.30 -20.04
N TRP A 125 13.38 3.88 -18.82
CA TRP A 125 12.96 2.52 -18.48
C TRP A 125 11.47 2.48 -18.19
N ALA A 126 10.78 1.45 -18.68
CA ALA A 126 9.42 1.15 -18.27
C ALA A 126 9.45 0.26 -17.02
N VAL A 127 8.70 0.66 -16.00
CA VAL A 127 8.74 0.06 -14.66
C VAL A 127 7.33 -0.36 -14.24
N GLU A 128 7.18 -1.64 -13.88
CA GLU A 128 5.97 -2.17 -13.27
C GLU A 128 5.96 -1.86 -11.77
N ILE A 129 4.94 -1.15 -11.31
CA ILE A 129 4.75 -0.81 -9.89
C ILE A 129 3.35 -1.19 -9.36
N GLY A 130 2.56 -1.97 -10.11
CA GLY A 130 1.22 -2.40 -9.70
C GLY A 130 0.09 -1.38 -9.93
N THR A 131 0.37 -0.30 -10.67
CA THR A 131 -0.61 0.68 -11.17
C THR A 131 -1.37 0.17 -12.39
N ALA A 132 -2.34 0.94 -12.89
CA ALA A 132 -3.10 0.59 -14.09
C ALA A 132 -2.27 0.69 -15.39
N GLN A 133 -1.26 1.57 -15.39
CA GLN A 133 -0.30 1.78 -16.47
C GLN A 133 1.12 1.59 -15.93
N LEU A 134 2.09 1.35 -16.82
CA LEU A 134 3.50 1.31 -16.45
C LEU A 134 3.97 2.72 -16.03
N ALA A 135 4.89 2.76 -15.07
CA ALA A 135 5.60 3.96 -14.70
C ALA A 135 6.89 4.09 -15.52
N TYR A 136 7.42 5.29 -15.63
CA TYR A 136 8.64 5.54 -16.41
C TYR A 136 9.72 6.16 -15.54
N LEU A 137 10.92 5.60 -15.59
CA LEU A 137 12.13 6.17 -15.01
C LEU A 137 12.95 6.76 -16.16
N HIS A 138 13.12 8.07 -16.20
CA HIS A 138 13.97 8.69 -17.22
C HIS A 138 15.44 8.54 -16.85
N LEU A 139 16.33 8.41 -17.85
CA LEU A 139 17.78 8.57 -17.66
C LEU A 139 18.09 9.93 -17.02
N GLY A 140 17.24 10.91 -17.36
CA GLY A 140 16.97 12.19 -16.72
C GLY A 140 16.95 12.24 -15.17
N ALA A 141 16.55 11.13 -14.55
CA ALA A 141 16.11 11.06 -13.16
C ALA A 141 16.91 10.06 -12.32
N ILE A 142 17.99 9.49 -12.87
CA ILE A 142 18.91 8.62 -12.14
C ILE A 142 20.16 9.37 -11.67
N GLN A 143 20.81 8.87 -10.64
CA GLN A 143 22.13 9.32 -10.21
C GLN A 143 23.20 8.56 -10.99
N LEU A 144 23.96 9.27 -11.82
CA LEU A 144 25.08 8.67 -12.55
C LEU A 144 26.26 8.40 -11.59
N PRO A 145 26.99 7.29 -11.77
CA PRO A 145 28.15 6.96 -10.95
C PRO A 145 29.20 8.07 -11.02
N GLY A 146 29.76 8.43 -9.86
CA GLY A 146 30.74 9.50 -9.71
C GLY A 146 30.21 10.82 -9.15
N ASN A 147 28.89 10.96 -8.92
CA ASN A 147 28.26 12.19 -8.37
C ASN A 147 28.58 13.49 -9.15
N VAL A 148 29.16 13.39 -10.35
CA VAL A 148 29.46 14.55 -11.18
C VAL A 148 28.20 14.92 -11.96
N GLN A 149 27.74 16.16 -11.80
CA GLN A 149 26.72 16.74 -12.66
C GLN A 149 27.33 16.99 -14.06
N ARG A 150 27.55 15.92 -14.83
CA ARG A 150 28.03 16.01 -16.22
C ARG A 150 26.83 16.21 -17.15
N ARG A 151 27.03 16.93 -18.26
CA ARG A 151 26.06 16.93 -19.36
C ARG A 151 25.90 15.48 -19.82
N ARG A 152 24.67 14.97 -19.79
CA ARG A 152 24.36 13.62 -20.26
C ARG A 152 24.73 13.53 -21.74
N THR A 153 25.54 12.54 -22.05
CA THR A 153 26.10 12.32 -23.40
C THR A 153 25.38 11.15 -24.07
N ASP A 154 25.37 11.10 -25.39
CA ASP A 154 24.78 9.98 -26.15
C ASP A 154 25.38 8.61 -25.77
N GLU A 155 26.60 8.61 -25.23
CA GLU A 155 27.26 7.44 -24.63
C GLU A 155 26.48 6.83 -23.45
N ASP A 156 25.79 7.65 -22.65
CA ASP A 156 25.01 7.17 -21.50
C ASP A 156 23.74 6.44 -21.97
N THR A 157 23.16 6.87 -23.08
CA THR A 157 22.01 6.22 -23.72
C THR A 157 22.37 4.82 -24.22
N LEU A 158 23.61 4.63 -24.68
CA LEU A 158 24.12 3.31 -25.10
C LEU A 158 24.38 2.38 -23.91
N ARG A 159 24.69 2.94 -22.73
CA ARG A 159 25.00 2.18 -21.50
C ARG A 159 23.82 2.03 -20.55
N MET A 160 22.59 2.31 -21.00
CA MET A 160 21.40 2.23 -20.14
C MET A 160 21.23 0.85 -19.46
N ARG A 161 21.54 -0.22 -20.20
CA ARG A 161 21.46 -1.61 -19.70
C ARG A 161 22.48 -1.93 -18.60
N GLU A 162 23.55 -1.14 -18.49
CA GLU A 162 24.53 -1.30 -17.41
C GLU A 162 23.99 -0.81 -16.07
N PHE A 163 23.06 0.17 -16.07
CA PHE A 163 22.43 0.69 -14.86
C PHE A 163 21.28 -0.22 -14.39
N PHE A 164 20.33 -0.45 -15.29
CA PHE A 164 19.16 -1.29 -15.04
C PHE A 164 18.83 -2.10 -16.28
N ASP A 165 18.72 -3.41 -16.09
CA ASP A 165 18.39 -4.38 -17.10
C ASP A 165 16.97 -4.95 -16.88
N GLU A 166 16.43 -5.66 -17.87
CA GLU A 166 15.09 -6.22 -17.73
C GLU A 166 14.98 -7.17 -16.53
N ASN A 167 13.84 -7.10 -15.82
CA ASN A 167 13.52 -7.82 -14.58
C ASN A 167 14.28 -7.38 -13.32
N ASP A 168 15.15 -6.37 -13.41
CA ASP A 168 15.74 -5.79 -12.22
C ASP A 168 14.66 -5.18 -11.31
N LEU A 169 14.83 -5.37 -10.00
CA LEU A 169 14.00 -4.70 -9.00
C LEU A 169 14.70 -3.42 -8.56
N ILE A 170 13.92 -2.35 -8.47
CA ILE A 170 14.42 -1.02 -8.08
C ILE A 170 13.55 -0.45 -6.97
N SER A 171 14.17 0.33 -6.08
CA SER A 171 13.47 1.31 -5.25
C SER A 171 13.52 2.67 -5.93
N ALA A 172 12.39 3.37 -5.97
CA ALA A 172 12.28 4.67 -6.59
C ALA A 172 11.25 5.53 -5.86
N GLU A 173 11.28 6.84 -6.11
CA GLU A 173 10.31 7.80 -5.63
C GLU A 173 9.46 8.32 -6.80
N VAL A 174 8.17 8.53 -6.57
CA VAL A 174 7.28 9.17 -7.55
C VAL A 174 7.58 10.66 -7.60
N GLN A 175 8.20 11.11 -8.69
CA GLN A 175 8.58 12.52 -8.89
C GLN A 175 7.39 13.37 -9.34
N LYS A 176 6.65 12.89 -10.35
CA LYS A 176 5.56 13.64 -10.97
C LYS A 176 4.50 12.68 -11.51
N ILE A 177 3.26 13.15 -11.52
CA ILE A 177 2.14 12.50 -12.17
C ILE A 177 1.79 13.32 -13.41
N HIS A 178 1.79 12.69 -14.59
CA HIS A 178 1.38 13.32 -15.83
C HIS A 178 -0.15 13.40 -15.92
N GLU A 179 -0.68 14.30 -16.74
CA GLU A 179 -2.12 14.47 -16.95
C GLU A 179 -2.78 13.20 -17.52
N SER A 180 -2.02 12.39 -18.26
CA SER A 180 -2.44 11.07 -18.75
C SER A 180 -2.59 10.01 -17.65
N GLY A 181 -2.12 10.29 -16.43
CA GLY A 181 -2.05 9.34 -15.32
C GLY A 181 -0.73 8.55 -15.24
N GLU A 182 0.19 8.77 -16.18
CA GLU A 182 1.51 8.16 -16.14
C GLU A 182 2.35 8.71 -14.97
N LEU A 183 3.09 7.81 -14.33
CA LEU A 183 3.92 8.14 -13.17
C LEU A 183 5.38 8.23 -13.60
N ALA A 184 5.99 9.40 -13.39
CA ALA A 184 7.42 9.62 -13.57
C ALA A 184 8.16 9.32 -12.26
N LEU A 185 9.12 8.41 -12.33
CA LEU A 185 9.93 7.96 -11.21
C LEU A 185 11.29 8.66 -11.18
N GLN A 186 11.90 8.74 -10.01
CA GLN A 186 13.27 9.21 -9.82
C GLN A 186 14.06 8.32 -8.85
N THR A 187 15.37 8.25 -9.07
CA THR A 187 16.35 7.59 -8.19
C THR A 187 17.55 8.51 -7.91
N ARG A 188 17.32 9.83 -7.89
CA ARG A 188 18.38 10.84 -7.66
C ARG A 188 18.98 10.78 -6.25
N ASN A 189 18.26 10.23 -5.29
CA ASN A 189 18.75 10.04 -3.94
C ASN A 189 19.56 8.74 -3.88
N ALA A 190 20.73 8.80 -3.25
CA ALA A 190 21.56 7.65 -2.90
C ALA A 190 20.75 6.48 -2.30
N ARG A 191 19.70 6.77 -1.55
CA ARG A 191 18.81 5.76 -0.93
C ARG A 191 17.97 4.96 -1.91
N TYR A 192 17.92 5.33 -3.18
CA TYR A 192 17.13 4.65 -4.20
C TYR A 192 18.04 4.04 -5.27
N GLY A 193 17.62 2.92 -5.85
CA GLY A 193 18.39 2.24 -6.87
C GLY A 193 18.09 0.74 -6.95
N LYS A 194 19.05 -0.01 -7.49
CA LYS A 194 18.90 -1.45 -7.74
C LYS A 194 18.86 -2.23 -6.43
N LEU A 195 17.84 -3.06 -6.29
CA LEU A 195 17.61 -3.92 -5.13
C LEU A 195 18.18 -5.32 -5.42
N GLN A 196 19.05 -5.80 -4.52
CA GLN A 196 19.65 -7.14 -4.61
C GLN A 196 19.78 -7.77 -3.23
N ASN A 197 20.24 -9.03 -3.19
CA ASN A 197 20.52 -9.79 -1.96
C ASN A 197 19.32 -9.86 -1.00
N GLY A 198 18.13 -10.04 -1.57
CA GLY A 198 16.87 -10.03 -0.84
C GLY A 198 15.75 -10.77 -1.57
N VAL A 199 14.55 -10.60 -1.06
CA VAL A 199 13.32 -11.22 -1.56
C VAL A 199 12.18 -10.21 -1.56
N LEU A 200 11.32 -10.30 -2.57
CA LEU A 200 10.12 -9.49 -2.69
C LEU A 200 8.94 -10.19 -2.01
N ALA A 201 8.18 -9.44 -1.21
CA ALA A 201 6.84 -9.77 -0.76
C ALA A 201 5.86 -8.78 -1.39
N SER A 202 4.81 -9.29 -2.04
CA SER A 202 3.76 -8.47 -2.62
C SER A 202 2.52 -8.57 -1.75
N VAL A 203 2.04 -7.43 -1.27
CA VAL A 203 0.80 -7.29 -0.50
C VAL A 203 -0.06 -6.19 -1.12
N PRO A 204 -1.39 -6.17 -0.89
CA PRO A 204 -2.21 -5.05 -1.31
C PRO A 204 -1.71 -3.72 -0.71
N SER A 205 -1.66 -2.67 -1.54
CA SER A 205 -1.11 -1.36 -1.15
C SER A 205 -1.82 -0.71 0.04
N VAL A 206 -3.07 -1.10 0.32
CA VAL A 206 -3.85 -0.60 1.46
C VAL A 206 -3.25 -0.96 2.82
N TYR A 207 -2.49 -2.06 2.90
CA TYR A 207 -1.86 -2.49 4.15
C TYR A 207 -0.55 -1.77 4.44
N VAL A 208 0.04 -1.06 3.47
CA VAL A 208 1.27 -0.30 3.69
C VAL A 208 0.92 1.16 4.00
N ARG A 209 1.15 1.57 5.25
CA ARG A 209 0.90 2.94 5.69
C ARG A 209 1.95 3.89 5.10
N ARG A 210 1.52 5.10 4.74
CA ARG A 210 2.43 6.22 4.43
C ARG A 210 3.14 6.68 5.70
N GLN A 211 4.47 6.69 5.67
CA GLN A 211 5.30 7.01 6.83
C GLN A 211 6.53 7.84 6.42
N ALA A 212 7.18 8.48 7.38
CA ALA A 212 8.33 9.34 7.09
C ALA A 212 9.55 8.57 6.52
N GLN A 213 9.73 7.30 6.94
CA GLN A 213 10.84 6.47 6.51
C GLN A 213 10.32 5.14 5.95
N HIS A 214 10.48 4.94 4.65
CA HIS A 214 10.08 3.70 3.96
C HIS A 214 11.23 2.68 3.83
N LEU A 215 12.47 3.12 4.01
CA LEU A 215 13.64 2.26 4.06
C LEU A 215 14.09 2.18 5.51
N VAL A 216 13.91 1.02 6.14
CA VAL A 216 14.15 0.84 7.56
C VAL A 216 14.98 -0.42 7.77
N THR A 217 16.05 -0.31 8.57
CA THR A 217 16.76 -1.48 9.09
C THR A 217 16.12 -1.85 10.41
N LEU A 218 15.58 -3.07 10.52
CA LEU A 218 14.96 -3.57 11.74
C LEU A 218 16.07 -3.89 12.76
N PRO A 219 16.26 -3.08 13.82
CA PRO A 219 17.47 -3.16 14.65
C PRO A 219 17.57 -4.48 15.41
N ARG A 220 16.43 -5.05 15.82
CA ARG A 220 16.37 -6.31 16.59
C ARG A 220 16.56 -7.55 15.73
N VAL A 221 16.19 -7.48 14.45
CA VAL A 221 16.30 -8.60 13.50
C VAL A 221 17.63 -8.57 12.74
N GLY A 222 18.14 -7.36 12.46
CA GLY A 222 19.33 -7.15 11.64
C GLY A 222 19.09 -7.27 10.13
N VAL A 223 17.84 -7.08 9.69
CA VAL A 223 17.40 -7.16 8.28
C VAL A 223 16.90 -5.78 7.84
N MET A 224 17.15 -5.42 6.58
CA MET A 224 16.65 -4.18 5.99
C MET A 224 15.37 -4.44 5.18
N VAL A 225 14.37 -3.58 5.36
CA VAL A 225 13.10 -3.64 4.66
C VAL A 225 12.85 -2.33 3.91
N VAL A 226 12.46 -2.44 2.65
CA VAL A 226 11.93 -1.34 1.83
C VAL A 226 10.42 -1.54 1.72
N LEU A 227 9.66 -0.68 2.38
CA LEU A 227 8.20 -0.71 2.40
C LEU A 227 7.68 0.19 1.28
N GLY A 228 7.46 -0.36 0.08
CA GLY A 228 6.87 0.40 -1.02
C GLY A 228 5.40 0.74 -0.74
N ASN A 229 5.01 2.00 -0.91
CA ASN A 229 3.61 2.46 -0.82
C ASN A 229 2.68 1.75 -1.80
N ASN A 230 3.23 1.11 -2.83
CA ASN A 230 2.52 0.26 -3.77
C ASN A 230 2.22 -1.15 -3.24
N GLY A 231 2.59 -1.46 -2.00
CA GLY A 231 2.40 -2.79 -1.40
C GLY A 231 3.51 -3.79 -1.74
N TRP A 232 4.54 -3.36 -2.46
CA TRP A 232 5.70 -4.19 -2.77
C TRP A 232 6.77 -3.95 -1.71
N VAL A 233 7.05 -4.99 -0.93
CA VAL A 233 7.96 -4.95 0.20
C VAL A 233 9.21 -5.75 -0.12
N TRP A 234 10.36 -5.09 -0.16
CA TRP A 234 11.64 -5.76 -0.37
C TRP A 234 12.33 -6.03 0.97
N VAL A 235 12.71 -7.28 1.21
CA VAL A 235 13.38 -7.70 2.44
C VAL A 235 14.78 -8.19 2.07
N CYS A 236 15.82 -7.58 2.63
CA CYS A 236 17.20 -7.88 2.24
C CYS A 236 18.18 -7.80 3.40
N ALA A 237 19.34 -8.41 3.22
CA ALA A 237 20.44 -8.20 4.14
C ALA A 237 20.84 -6.71 4.11
N PRO A 238 21.11 -6.08 5.27
CA PRO A 238 21.52 -4.69 5.30
C PRO A 238 22.83 -4.55 4.50
N PRO A 239 22.92 -3.58 3.57
CA PRO A 239 24.13 -3.35 2.81
C PRO A 239 25.28 -3.00 3.77
N LYS A 240 26.47 -3.54 3.50
CA LYS A 240 27.68 -3.18 4.25
C LYS A 240 28.06 -1.74 3.90
N VAL A 241 27.72 -0.78 4.75
CA VAL A 241 28.10 0.62 4.55
C VAL A 241 29.62 0.74 4.66
N ALA A 242 30.27 1.14 3.56
CA ALA A 242 31.67 1.53 3.60
C ALA A 242 31.76 2.93 4.24
N GLY A 243 32.13 2.99 5.51
CA GLY A 243 32.46 4.24 6.21
C GLY A 243 31.70 4.44 7.52
N SER A 244 32.45 4.48 8.62
CA SER A 244 31.97 4.87 9.95
C SER A 244 31.64 6.37 9.98
N GLY A 245 30.38 6.74 10.14
CA GLY A 245 30.04 8.14 10.41
C GLY A 245 28.55 8.42 10.26
N ARG A 246 27.84 8.39 11.40
CA ARG A 246 26.60 9.10 11.85
C ARG A 246 25.55 9.68 10.87
N GLN A 247 25.58 9.38 9.58
CA GLN A 247 24.51 9.61 8.61
C GLN A 247 24.33 8.34 7.77
N GLU A 248 23.26 7.62 8.08
CA GLU A 248 22.83 6.36 7.47
C GLU A 248 22.27 6.57 6.04
N THR A 249 23.01 7.23 5.15
CA THR A 249 22.63 7.28 3.74
C THR A 249 23.10 6.01 3.06
N ILE A 250 22.23 4.99 3.06
CA ILE A 250 22.35 3.84 2.17
C ILE A 250 22.52 4.39 0.74
N ASN A 251 23.59 4.00 0.06
CA ASN A 251 23.92 4.54 -1.26
C ASN A 251 23.86 3.44 -2.33
N PHE A 252 22.66 3.09 -2.78
CA PHE A 252 22.43 2.07 -3.81
C PHE A 252 23.06 2.41 -5.17
N SER A 253 23.32 3.69 -5.45
CA SER A 253 23.93 4.12 -6.74
C SER A 253 25.45 3.94 -6.80
N GLN A 254 26.13 3.79 -5.66
CA GLN A 254 27.59 3.59 -5.57
C GLN A 254 27.99 2.25 -4.97
N MET A 255 27.03 1.46 -4.53
CA MET A 255 27.30 0.12 -4.02
C MET A 255 27.76 -0.75 -5.20
N ASP A 256 28.88 -1.45 -5.01
CA ASP A 256 29.20 -2.67 -5.77
C ASP A 256 28.09 -3.68 -5.42
N VAL A 257 26.91 -3.52 -6.02
CA VAL A 257 25.76 -4.43 -5.88
C VAL A 257 26.10 -5.67 -6.70
N ARG A 258 27.08 -6.40 -6.20
CA ARG A 258 27.42 -7.73 -6.66
C ARG A 258 26.61 -8.69 -5.80
N TYR A 259 26.15 -9.76 -6.45
CA TYR A 259 25.56 -10.88 -5.75
C TYR A 259 26.53 -11.36 -4.66
N GLN A 260 26.09 -11.30 -3.41
CA GLN A 260 26.88 -11.77 -2.28
C GLN A 260 26.24 -13.02 -1.70
N LYS A 261 27.07 -14.02 -1.39
CA LYS A 261 26.60 -15.20 -0.68
C LYS A 261 26.21 -14.80 0.75
N VAL A 262 24.92 -14.64 0.98
CA VAL A 262 24.34 -14.37 2.31
C VAL A 262 24.51 -15.62 3.21
N ASN A 263 24.73 -15.45 4.51
CA ASN A 263 24.80 -16.55 5.50
C ASN A 263 23.42 -17.27 5.58
N PRO A 264 23.35 -18.62 5.69
CA PRO A 264 22.12 -19.34 6.04
C PRO A 264 21.25 -18.67 7.12
N ASP A 265 21.83 -18.25 8.25
CA ASP A 265 21.06 -17.63 9.35
C ASP A 265 20.37 -16.35 8.89
N MET A 266 21.08 -15.51 8.13
CA MET A 266 20.51 -14.27 7.59
C MET A 266 19.43 -14.56 6.54
N ARG A 267 19.57 -15.62 5.74
CA ARG A 267 18.52 -16.06 4.81
C ARG A 267 17.27 -16.53 5.55
N GLU A 268 17.42 -17.20 6.68
CA GLU A 268 16.29 -17.59 7.51
C GLU A 268 15.56 -16.35 8.05
N ARG A 269 16.29 -15.37 8.60
CA ARG A 269 15.69 -14.10 9.08
C ARG A 269 14.96 -13.35 7.97
N ILE A 270 15.57 -13.23 6.79
CA ILE A 270 14.94 -12.61 5.61
C ILE A 270 13.64 -13.35 5.24
N SER A 271 13.68 -14.68 5.22
CA SER A 271 12.51 -15.51 4.88
C SER A 271 11.40 -15.39 5.92
N ARG A 272 11.76 -15.36 7.21
CA ARG A 272 10.83 -15.18 8.33
C ARG A 272 10.16 -13.81 8.29
N VAL A 273 10.93 -12.73 8.05
CA VAL A 273 10.38 -11.37 7.88
C VAL A 273 9.45 -11.30 6.66
N ARG A 274 9.84 -11.89 5.53
CA ARG A 274 8.98 -11.97 4.35
C ARG A 274 7.65 -12.65 4.68
N ASN A 275 7.69 -13.79 5.37
CA ASN A 275 6.49 -14.53 5.72
C ASN A 275 5.65 -13.79 6.77
N ALA A 276 6.27 -13.06 7.70
CA ALA A 276 5.59 -12.16 8.63
C ALA A 276 4.80 -11.06 7.88
N VAL A 277 5.40 -10.43 6.86
CA VAL A 277 4.71 -9.44 6.02
C VAL A 277 3.49 -10.04 5.32
N LEU A 278 3.63 -11.25 4.76
CA LEU A 278 2.52 -11.96 4.10
C LEU A 278 1.43 -12.36 5.11
N CYS A 279 1.81 -12.79 6.31
CA CYS A 279 0.89 -13.14 7.38
C CYS A 279 0.08 -11.93 7.84
N LEU A 280 0.72 -10.77 8.07
CA LEU A 280 0.02 -9.54 8.44
C LEU A 280 -1.04 -9.15 7.41
N ALA A 281 -0.65 -9.12 6.13
CA ALA A 281 -1.56 -8.79 5.04
C ALA A 281 -2.68 -9.83 4.87
N GLY A 282 -2.39 -11.12 5.08
CA GLY A 282 -3.37 -12.21 5.03
C GLY A 282 -4.49 -12.07 6.07
N HIS A 283 -4.17 -11.52 7.25
CA HIS A 283 -5.13 -11.24 8.32
C HIS A 283 -5.71 -9.82 8.26
N GLY A 284 -5.43 -9.07 7.19
CA GLY A 284 -5.94 -7.71 7.01
C GLY A 284 -5.30 -6.68 7.95
N LEU A 285 -4.15 -6.98 8.54
CA LEU A 285 -3.41 -6.09 9.42
C LEU A 285 -2.45 -5.21 8.61
N GLU A 286 -2.17 -4.02 9.15
CA GLU A 286 -1.22 -3.09 8.55
C GLU A 286 0.22 -3.60 8.68
N VAL A 287 1.01 -3.32 7.65
CA VAL A 287 2.42 -3.68 7.55
C VAL A 287 3.26 -2.43 7.88
N THR A 288 3.68 -2.33 9.13
CA THR A 288 4.62 -1.32 9.64
C THR A 288 5.90 -1.97 10.21
N PRO A 289 7.02 -1.24 10.33
CA PRO A 289 8.24 -1.79 10.95
C PRO A 289 8.00 -2.39 12.34
N GLU A 290 7.12 -1.79 13.14
CA GLU A 290 6.76 -2.24 14.48
C GLU A 290 5.97 -3.55 14.42
N SER A 291 4.94 -3.63 13.58
CA SER A 291 4.13 -4.84 13.40
C SER A 291 4.96 -6.03 12.91
N ILE A 292 5.90 -5.79 11.98
CA ILE A 292 6.82 -6.81 11.45
C ILE A 292 7.76 -7.29 12.57
N THR A 293 8.34 -6.36 13.33
CA THR A 293 9.27 -6.68 14.42
C THR A 293 8.56 -7.46 15.52
N PHE A 294 7.37 -7.03 15.90
CA PHE A 294 6.55 -7.72 16.90
C PHE A 294 6.22 -9.14 16.44
N LEU A 295 5.74 -9.31 15.21
CA LEU A 295 5.38 -10.62 14.67
C LEU A 295 6.59 -11.55 14.58
N TYR A 296 7.74 -11.01 14.16
CA TYR A 296 9.00 -11.73 14.16
C TYR A 296 9.35 -12.25 15.56
N GLU A 297 9.37 -11.38 16.58
CA GLU A 297 9.69 -11.76 17.96
C GLU A 297 8.70 -12.76 18.55
N GLN A 298 7.40 -12.59 18.30
CA GLN A 298 6.39 -13.55 18.75
C GLN A 298 6.58 -14.91 18.07
N SER A 299 6.92 -14.93 16.78
CA SER A 299 7.20 -16.19 16.09
C SER A 299 8.42 -16.91 16.66
N GLU A 300 9.46 -16.18 17.10
CA GLU A 300 10.61 -16.80 17.79
C GLU A 300 10.22 -17.31 19.18
N ARG A 301 9.43 -16.53 19.94
CA ARG A 301 8.99 -16.91 21.30
C ARG A 301 8.12 -18.16 21.31
N LEU A 302 7.33 -18.35 20.25
CA LEU A 302 6.47 -19.52 20.07
C LEU A 302 7.20 -20.68 19.37
N GLU A 303 8.50 -20.53 19.11
CA GLU A 303 9.35 -21.52 18.45
C GLU A 303 8.81 -21.98 17.08
N LEU A 304 8.10 -21.07 16.38
CA LEU A 304 7.56 -21.35 15.06
C LEU A 304 8.67 -21.31 14.02
N ALA A 305 8.66 -22.29 13.13
CA ALA A 305 9.50 -22.28 11.95
C ALA A 305 9.04 -21.19 10.98
N ALA A 306 9.97 -20.62 10.20
CA ALA A 306 9.66 -19.52 9.29
C ALA A 306 8.52 -19.86 8.29
N TRP A 307 8.41 -21.12 7.87
CA TRP A 307 7.38 -21.57 6.93
C TRP A 307 5.99 -21.68 7.56
N GLU A 308 5.89 -21.91 8.88
CA GLU A 308 4.61 -22.03 9.59
C GLU A 308 3.84 -20.70 9.58
N LEU A 309 4.53 -19.57 9.43
CA LEU A 309 3.92 -18.24 9.29
C LEU A 309 3.09 -18.08 8.01
N LEU A 310 3.22 -18.99 7.05
CA LEU A 310 2.41 -18.98 5.82
C LEU A 310 1.11 -19.77 5.98
N ASP A 311 0.98 -20.58 7.02
CA ASP A 311 -0.24 -21.33 7.32
C ASP A 311 -1.14 -20.54 8.27
N ALA A 312 -2.23 -20.00 7.72
CA ALA A 312 -3.19 -19.21 8.49
C ALA A 312 -3.75 -19.98 9.70
N ALA A 313 -4.06 -21.27 9.54
CA ALA A 313 -4.61 -22.08 10.62
C ALA A 313 -3.59 -22.25 11.76
N ARG A 314 -2.31 -22.38 11.41
CA ARG A 314 -1.21 -22.47 12.37
C ARG A 314 -1.03 -21.14 13.11
N CYS A 315 -1.01 -20.02 12.39
CA CYS A 315 -0.93 -18.68 12.96
C CYS A 315 -2.09 -18.37 13.93
N ASP A 316 -3.31 -18.77 13.57
CA ASP A 316 -4.50 -18.62 14.41
C ASP A 316 -4.42 -19.50 15.65
N SER A 317 -4.06 -20.78 15.48
CA SER A 317 -3.92 -21.73 16.61
C SER A 317 -2.83 -21.32 17.60
N ALA A 318 -1.79 -20.62 17.12
CA ALA A 318 -0.70 -20.11 17.93
C ALA A 318 -1.06 -18.79 18.66
N GLY A 319 -2.26 -18.23 18.45
CA GLY A 319 -2.70 -16.96 19.05
C GLY A 319 -1.91 -15.75 18.56
N LEU A 320 -1.19 -15.90 17.45
CA LEU A 320 -0.25 -14.91 16.94
C LEU A 320 -0.97 -13.61 16.55
N VAL A 321 -2.12 -13.76 15.88
CA VAL A 321 -2.95 -12.66 15.37
C VAL A 321 -3.72 -11.95 16.47
N GLU A 322 -4.21 -12.68 17.47
CA GLU A 322 -4.93 -12.11 18.62
C GLU A 322 -4.00 -11.24 19.48
N SER A 323 -2.74 -11.68 19.66
CA SER A 323 -1.72 -10.90 20.36
C SER A 323 -1.39 -9.59 19.63
N LEU A 324 -1.32 -9.64 18.30
CA LEU A 324 -1.11 -8.48 17.42
C LEU A 324 -2.29 -7.50 17.49
N ALA A 325 -3.52 -8.00 17.39
CA ALA A 325 -4.73 -7.17 17.46
C ALA A 325 -4.82 -6.44 18.81
N THR A 326 -4.50 -7.15 19.91
CA THR A 326 -4.46 -6.59 21.26
C THR A 326 -3.43 -5.47 21.37
N GLU A 327 -2.23 -5.68 20.83
CA GLU A 327 -1.16 -4.68 20.85
C GLU A 327 -1.47 -3.47 19.95
N ALA A 328 -2.10 -3.69 18.80
CA ALA A 328 -2.58 -2.62 17.92
C ALA A 328 -3.59 -1.72 18.65
N THR A 329 -4.56 -2.29 19.38
CA THR A 329 -5.48 -1.51 20.21
C THR A 329 -4.80 -0.75 21.35
N ARG A 330 -3.75 -1.31 21.96
CA ARG A 330 -2.98 -0.62 23.03
C ARG A 330 -2.19 0.56 22.49
N SER A 331 -1.63 0.44 21.29
CA SER A 331 -0.88 1.52 20.65
C SER A 331 -1.78 2.67 20.18
N SER A 332 -2.99 2.37 19.71
CA SER A 332 -3.97 3.38 19.28
C SER A 332 -4.56 4.21 20.43
N GLY A 333 -4.53 3.71 21.68
CA GLY A 333 -5.04 4.42 22.85
C GLY A 333 -4.03 5.37 23.51
N ARG A 334 -2.81 5.48 22.98
CA ARG A 334 -1.73 6.33 23.52
C ARG A 334 -1.52 7.65 22.76
N ASN A 335 -2.31 7.92 21.73
CA ASN A 335 -2.25 9.18 20.95
C ASN A 335 -3.38 10.13 21.29
#